data_AF-A0A0Q9L1U0-F1
#
_entry.id   AF-A0A0Q9L1U0-F1
#
_cell.length_a   1.000
_cell.length_b   1.000
_cell.length_c   1.000
_cell.angle_alpha   90.00
_cell.angle_beta   90.00
_cell.angle_gamma   90.00
#
_symmetry.space_group_name_H-M   'P 1'
#
loop_
_entity.id
_entity.type
_entity.pdbx_description
1 polymer ?
#
loop_
_entity_poly.entity_id
_entity_poly.type
_entity_poly.pdbx_seq_one_letter_code
_entity_poly.pdbx_strand_id
1 'polypeptide(L)'
;MSALLQAPTAERRAVLSLRIRLFAAATITYNVIEAVVALWAGGVADSSALIGFGLDSVIEVASALALSWQFSAKDPERREHLTLRIIALSFFALAAFVTADAVRALTGGGEAQHSTPGIVIAALSLAIMPVLSWAQRRAGRELGSRTAVADSKQTLLCTYLSAVLLVGLVLNSALGWWWADAGAALVIAGIAVREGINAWRGDACCAVPNAATDHAEEEDDCCVPAGPAASGGTETMAVTLAHTDPGGSCCAECGSDTRLAPVAVAFGTKPADR
;
A
#
# COMPACT_ATOMS: atom_id res chain seq x y z
N MET A 1 -1.26 32.26 -18.54
CA MET A 1 -1.30 32.57 -17.09
C MET A 1 -0.89 31.30 -16.35
N SER A 2 0.42 31.11 -16.18
CA SER A 2 0.98 29.95 -15.49
C SER A 2 0.89 30.20 -13.99
N ALA A 3 0.03 29.45 -13.30
CA ALA A 3 0.00 29.46 -11.85
C ALA A 3 1.27 28.79 -11.33
N LEU A 4 2.17 29.59 -10.74
CA LEU A 4 3.30 29.12 -9.97
C LEU A 4 2.75 28.22 -8.85
N LEU A 5 3.03 26.91 -8.89
CA LEU A 5 2.78 26.01 -7.77
C LEU A 5 3.77 26.37 -6.65
N GLN A 6 3.42 27.38 -5.85
CA GLN A 6 4.19 27.76 -4.68
C GLN A 6 4.23 26.60 -3.69
N ALA A 7 5.45 26.18 -3.34
CA ALA A 7 5.66 25.23 -2.27
C ALA A 7 4.96 25.71 -0.99
N PRO A 8 4.26 24.83 -0.24
CA PRO A 8 3.50 25.25 0.93
C PRO A 8 4.42 25.87 2.00
N THR A 9 3.94 26.95 2.62
CA THR A 9 4.63 27.67 3.71
C THR A 9 4.91 26.74 4.90
N ALA A 10 5.91 27.06 5.74
CA ALA A 10 6.28 26.24 6.89
C ALA A 10 5.09 25.96 7.84
N GLU A 11 4.26 26.97 8.07
CA GLU A 11 3.03 26.86 8.87
C GLU A 11 2.01 25.92 8.20
N ARG A 12 1.84 26.01 6.88
CA ARG A 12 0.96 25.10 6.12
C ARG A 12 1.48 23.67 6.17
N ARG A 13 2.80 23.44 6.10
CA ARG A 13 3.40 22.11 6.23
C ARG A 13 3.13 21.49 7.61
N ALA A 14 3.22 22.27 8.69
CA ALA A 14 2.92 21.80 10.04
C ALA A 14 1.45 21.40 10.21
N VAL A 15 0.52 22.20 9.67
CA VAL A 15 -0.91 21.87 9.71
C VAL A 15 -1.22 20.61 8.92
N LEU A 16 -0.65 20.46 7.71
CA LEU A 16 -0.91 19.28 6.90
C LEU A 16 -0.28 18.02 7.49
N SER A 17 0.88 18.11 8.14
CA SER A 17 1.50 16.94 8.76
C SER A 17 0.66 16.44 9.94
N LEU A 18 0.09 17.35 10.74
CA LEU A 18 -0.86 17.00 11.79
C LEU A 18 -2.14 16.36 11.22
N ARG A 19 -2.68 16.91 10.12
CA ARG A 19 -3.86 16.35 9.44
C ARG A 19 -3.61 14.94 8.91
N ILE A 20 -2.47 14.68 8.26
CA ILE A 20 -2.12 13.35 7.79
C ILE A 20 -2.08 12.35 8.95
N ARG A 21 -1.45 12.73 10.08
CA ARG A 21 -1.41 11.87 11.28
C ARG A 21 -2.80 11.61 11.85
N LEU A 22 -3.64 12.64 11.91
CA LEU A 22 -5.02 12.51 12.38
C LEU A 22 -5.83 11.57 11.48
N PHE A 23 -5.71 11.72 10.15
CA PHE A 23 -6.40 10.83 9.22
C PHE A 23 -5.89 9.40 9.32
N ALA A 24 -4.57 9.18 9.38
CA ALA A 24 -4.01 7.84 9.57
C ALA A 24 -4.52 7.19 10.86
N ALA A 25 -4.55 7.93 11.98
CA ALA A 25 -5.10 7.44 13.24
C ALA A 25 -6.61 7.13 13.16
N ALA A 26 -7.38 7.96 12.44
CA ALA A 26 -8.80 7.73 12.21
C ALA A 26 -9.03 6.46 11.38
N THR A 27 -8.28 6.27 10.28
CA THR A 27 -8.34 5.07 9.43
C THR A 27 -7.99 3.82 10.23
N ILE A 28 -6.88 3.82 10.98
CA ILE A 28 -6.49 2.68 11.82
C ILE A 28 -7.59 2.35 12.85
N THR A 29 -8.14 3.37 13.52
CA THR A 29 -9.19 3.16 14.52
C THR A 29 -10.45 2.57 13.89
N TYR A 30 -10.85 3.09 12.73
CA TYR A 30 -12.01 2.60 11.99
C TYR A 30 -11.83 1.15 11.55
N ASN A 31 -10.68 0.81 10.97
CA ASN A 31 -10.37 -0.54 10.51
C ASN A 31 -10.34 -1.55 11.68
N VAL A 32 -9.84 -1.15 12.86
CA VAL A 32 -9.94 -2.01 14.05
C VAL A 32 -11.41 -2.29 14.42
N ILE A 33 -12.28 -1.28 14.36
CA ILE A 33 -13.71 -1.45 14.63
C ILE A 33 -14.35 -2.36 13.58
N GLU A 34 -14.06 -2.15 12.30
CA GLU A 34 -14.53 -3.02 11.22
C GLU A 34 -14.09 -4.46 11.41
N ALA A 35 -12.80 -4.71 11.67
CA ALA A 35 -12.28 -6.05 11.88
C ALA A 35 -13.04 -6.76 13.00
N VAL A 36 -13.24 -6.10 14.14
CA VAL A 36 -13.97 -6.68 15.28
C VAL A 36 -15.42 -6.98 14.91
N VAL A 37 -16.13 -6.01 14.33
CA VAL A 37 -17.55 -6.16 13.98
C VAL A 37 -17.74 -7.21 12.90
N ALA A 38 -16.93 -7.19 11.84
CA ALA A 38 -17.02 -8.10 10.70
C ALA A 38 -16.63 -9.52 11.08
N LEU A 39 -15.55 -9.74 11.84
CA LEU A 39 -15.17 -11.10 12.27
C LEU A 39 -16.21 -11.71 13.21
N TRP A 40 -16.74 -10.91 14.14
CA TRP A 40 -17.82 -11.36 15.02
C TRP A 40 -19.09 -11.68 14.25
N ALA A 41 -19.55 -10.76 13.41
CA ALA A 41 -20.78 -10.91 12.64
C ALA A 41 -20.65 -12.01 11.57
N GLY A 42 -19.46 -12.21 11.00
CA GLY A 42 -19.17 -13.26 10.03
C GLY A 42 -19.19 -14.65 10.67
N GLY A 43 -18.63 -14.78 11.87
CA GLY A 43 -18.68 -16.04 12.62
C GLY A 43 -20.07 -16.40 13.12
N VAL A 44 -20.88 -15.40 13.51
CA VAL A 44 -22.29 -15.63 13.91
C VAL A 44 -23.18 -15.97 12.72
N ALA A 45 -22.89 -15.43 11.54
CA ALA A 45 -23.70 -15.61 10.34
C ALA A 45 -23.15 -16.65 9.35
N ASP A 46 -22.08 -17.38 9.71
CA ASP A 46 -21.37 -18.31 8.82
C ASP A 46 -21.06 -17.70 7.44
N SER A 47 -20.65 -16.42 7.42
CA SER A 47 -20.39 -15.66 6.20
C SER A 47 -18.89 -15.59 5.88
N SER A 48 -18.49 -16.33 4.85
CA SER A 48 -17.11 -16.33 4.35
C SER A 48 -16.68 -14.96 3.84
N ALA A 49 -17.59 -14.21 3.20
CA ALA A 49 -17.28 -12.87 2.69
C ALA A 49 -16.99 -11.89 3.83
N LEU A 50 -17.79 -11.95 4.91
CA LEU A 50 -17.67 -11.04 6.04
C LEU A 50 -16.42 -11.36 6.89
N ILE A 51 -16.09 -12.65 7.04
CA ILE A 51 -14.80 -13.06 7.61
C ILE A 51 -13.63 -12.56 6.76
N GLY A 52 -13.68 -12.75 5.44
CA GLY A 52 -12.63 -12.28 4.53
C GLY A 52 -12.42 -10.76 4.59
N PHE A 53 -13.51 -10.00 4.63
CA PHE A 53 -13.48 -8.55 4.82
C PHE A 53 -12.88 -8.14 6.17
N GLY A 54 -13.27 -8.80 7.27
CA GLY A 54 -12.73 -8.52 8.59
C GLY A 54 -11.23 -8.81 8.68
N LEU A 55 -10.76 -9.91 8.08
CA LEU A 55 -9.34 -10.26 8.04
C LEU A 55 -8.53 -9.30 7.14
N ASP A 56 -9.10 -8.80 6.04
CA ASP A 56 -8.47 -7.77 5.21
C ASP A 56 -8.22 -6.49 6.02
N SER A 57 -9.20 -6.06 6.81
CA SER A 57 -9.07 -4.90 7.70
C SER A 57 -7.98 -5.10 8.77
N VAL A 58 -7.77 -6.32 9.28
CA VAL A 58 -6.63 -6.65 10.15
C VAL A 58 -5.29 -6.49 9.41
N ILE A 59 -5.21 -6.95 8.16
CA ILE A 59 -4.01 -6.80 7.33
C ILE A 59 -3.76 -5.32 7.03
N GLU A 60 -4.80 -4.52 6.79
CA GLU A 60 -4.68 -3.08 6.57
C GLU A 60 -4.05 -2.39 7.79
N VAL A 61 -4.51 -2.71 9.00
CA VAL A 61 -3.93 -2.17 10.23
C VAL A 61 -2.49 -2.66 10.44
N ALA A 62 -2.24 -3.96 10.27
CA ALA A 62 -0.92 -4.54 10.47
C ALA A 62 0.12 -3.97 9.50
N SER A 63 -0.25 -3.81 8.22
CA SER A 63 0.60 -3.23 7.19
C SER A 63 0.88 -1.74 7.43
N ALA A 64 -0.13 -0.96 7.82
CA ALA A 64 0.05 0.45 8.19
C ALA A 64 1.02 0.61 9.37
N LEU A 65 0.88 -0.24 10.40
CA LEU A 65 1.78 -0.24 11.56
C LEU A 65 3.20 -0.67 11.16
N ALA A 66 3.34 -1.74 10.37
CA ALA A 66 4.63 -2.24 9.91
C ALA A 66 5.39 -1.17 9.09
N LEU A 67 4.69 -0.49 8.16
CA LEU A 67 5.26 0.62 7.39
C LEU A 67 5.64 1.80 8.29
N SER A 68 4.80 2.16 9.27
CA SER A 68 5.11 3.25 10.20
C SER A 68 6.35 2.96 11.06
N TRP A 69 6.53 1.70 11.48
CA TRP A 69 7.68 1.25 12.26
C TRP A 69 8.97 1.24 11.42
N GLN A 70 8.89 0.90 10.12
CA GLN A 70 10.05 0.85 9.24
C GLN A 70 10.73 2.22 9.09
N PHE A 71 9.96 3.30 8.99
CA PHE A 71 10.50 4.65 8.81
C PHE A 71 11.19 5.22 10.06
N SER A 72 11.10 4.52 11.20
CA SER A 72 11.80 4.88 12.43
C SER A 72 13.17 4.17 12.57
N ALA A 73 13.57 3.35 11.59
CA ALA A 73 14.75 2.50 11.66
C ALA A 73 16.01 3.10 11.00
N LYS A 74 17.19 2.67 11.47
CA LYS A 74 18.51 3.10 10.93
C LYS A 74 18.84 2.58 9.53
N ASP A 75 18.20 1.51 9.08
CA ASP A 75 18.39 0.89 7.75
C ASP A 75 17.00 0.63 7.13
N PRO A 76 16.44 1.63 6.41
CA PRO A 76 15.07 1.58 5.93
C PRO A 76 14.88 0.61 4.77
N GLU A 77 15.85 0.46 3.87
CA GLU A 77 15.68 -0.32 2.62
C GLU A 77 15.60 -1.83 2.87
N ARG A 78 16.48 -2.38 3.73
CA ARG A 78 16.43 -3.82 4.03
C ARG A 78 15.15 -4.19 4.78
N ARG A 79 14.61 -3.28 5.59
CA ARG A 79 13.35 -3.47 6.32
C ARG A 79 12.15 -3.31 5.40
N GLU A 80 12.21 -2.43 4.42
CA GLU A 80 11.16 -2.24 3.42
C GLU A 80 10.86 -3.54 2.67
N HIS A 81 11.88 -4.21 2.13
CA HIS A 81 11.69 -5.48 1.43
C HIS A 81 11.10 -6.57 2.33
N LEU A 82 11.54 -6.63 3.60
CA LEU A 82 10.99 -7.57 4.57
C LEU A 82 9.52 -7.26 4.89
N THR A 83 9.20 -5.99 5.15
CA THR A 83 7.84 -5.52 5.42
C THR A 83 6.91 -5.85 4.25
N LEU A 84 7.32 -5.54 3.02
CA LEU A 84 6.54 -5.87 1.82
C LEU A 84 6.37 -7.38 1.63
N ARG A 85 7.40 -8.20 1.95
CA ARG A 85 7.29 -9.67 1.93
C ARG A 85 6.26 -10.16 2.94
N ILE A 86 6.28 -9.62 4.15
CA ILE A 86 5.34 -9.99 5.22
C ILE A 86 3.92 -9.63 4.78
N ILE A 87 3.70 -8.41 4.27
CA ILE A 87 2.41 -7.95 3.77
C ILE A 87 1.91 -8.88 2.64
N ALA A 88 2.77 -9.19 1.67
CA ALA A 88 2.43 -10.08 0.57
C ALA A 88 2.02 -11.48 1.06
N LEU A 89 2.79 -12.06 2.00
CA LEU A 89 2.48 -13.35 2.60
C LEU A 89 1.16 -13.32 3.38
N SER A 90 0.86 -12.22 4.08
CA SER A 90 -0.43 -12.04 4.75
C SER A 90 -1.60 -12.04 3.77
N PHE A 91 -1.50 -11.33 2.65
CA PHE A 91 -2.53 -11.33 1.61
C PHE A 91 -2.71 -12.71 0.94
N PHE A 92 -1.62 -13.43 0.69
CA PHE A 92 -1.72 -14.80 0.18
C PHE A 92 -2.34 -15.77 1.19
N ALA A 93 -2.00 -15.62 2.47
CA ALA A 93 -2.62 -16.40 3.54
C ALA A 93 -4.12 -16.11 3.67
N LEU A 94 -4.51 -14.82 3.61
CA LEU A 94 -5.90 -14.40 3.56
C LEU A 94 -6.62 -15.05 2.38
N ALA A 95 -6.07 -14.92 1.17
CA ALA A 95 -6.68 -15.47 -0.03
C ALA A 95 -6.86 -17.00 0.06
N ALA A 96 -5.84 -17.71 0.53
CA ALA A 96 -5.91 -19.16 0.70
C ALA A 96 -6.98 -19.57 1.73
N PHE A 97 -7.03 -18.87 2.87
CA PHE A 97 -8.02 -19.12 3.91
C PHE A 97 -9.45 -18.86 3.40
N VAL A 98 -9.71 -17.68 2.86
CA VAL A 98 -11.05 -17.28 2.38
C VAL A 98 -11.50 -18.17 1.22
N THR A 99 -10.60 -18.55 0.32
CA THR A 99 -10.92 -19.49 -0.77
C THR A 99 -11.30 -20.87 -0.22
N ALA A 100 -10.53 -21.40 0.73
CA ALA A 100 -10.83 -22.69 1.33
C ALA A 100 -12.17 -22.66 2.10
N ASP A 101 -12.45 -21.57 2.79
CA ASP A 101 -13.71 -21.35 3.50
C ASP A 101 -14.90 -21.26 2.54
N ALA A 102 -14.79 -20.43 1.49
CA ALA A 102 -15.82 -20.28 0.47
C ALA A 102 -16.10 -21.60 -0.28
N VAL A 103 -15.06 -22.39 -0.60
CA VAL A 103 -15.23 -23.72 -1.22
C VAL A 103 -15.94 -24.69 -0.26
N ARG A 104 -15.64 -24.64 1.05
CA ARG A 104 -16.38 -25.45 2.04
C ARG A 104 -17.84 -25.03 2.14
N ALA A 105 -18.13 -23.73 2.15
CA ALA A 105 -19.49 -23.22 2.16
C ALA A 105 -20.30 -23.72 0.94
N LEU A 106 -19.67 -23.71 -0.25
CA LEU A 106 -20.28 -24.17 -1.50
C LEU A 106 -20.46 -25.70 -1.58
N THR A 107 -19.62 -26.49 -0.90
CA THR A 107 -19.61 -27.96 -1.03
C THR A 107 -20.23 -28.69 0.16
N GLY A 108 -20.38 -28.03 1.31
CA GLY A 108 -20.66 -28.66 2.61
C GLY A 108 -21.91 -28.17 3.37
N GLY A 109 -22.64 -27.15 2.90
CA GLY A 109 -23.99 -26.85 3.40
C GLY A 109 -24.09 -25.91 4.61
N GLY A 110 -23.42 -24.76 4.57
CA GLY A 110 -23.73 -23.62 5.43
C GLY A 110 -24.14 -22.43 4.55
N GLU A 111 -25.44 -22.10 4.52
CA GLU A 111 -25.90 -20.87 3.88
C GLU A 111 -25.58 -19.71 4.82
N ALA A 112 -24.94 -18.66 4.28
CA ALA A 112 -24.69 -17.45 5.05
C ALA A 112 -26.03 -16.91 5.55
N GLN A 113 -26.16 -16.71 6.85
CA GLN A 113 -27.38 -16.19 7.45
C GLN A 113 -27.45 -14.67 7.34
N HIS A 114 -28.64 -14.12 7.55
CA HIS A 114 -28.84 -12.67 7.52
C HIS A 114 -28.02 -11.98 8.62
N SER A 115 -27.07 -11.12 8.24
CA SER A 115 -26.23 -10.37 9.18
C SER A 115 -26.49 -8.87 9.10
N THR A 116 -27.42 -8.36 9.92
CA THR A 116 -27.68 -6.91 10.02
C THR A 116 -26.43 -6.12 10.41
N PRO A 117 -25.60 -6.57 11.39
CA PRO A 117 -24.35 -5.88 11.71
C PRO A 117 -23.37 -5.87 10.54
N GLY A 118 -23.30 -6.95 9.76
CA GLY A 118 -22.46 -7.04 8.55
C GLY A 118 -22.89 -6.07 7.45
N ILE A 119 -24.19 -5.95 7.20
CA ILE A 119 -24.74 -4.99 6.24
C ILE A 119 -24.47 -3.55 6.69
N VAL A 120 -24.69 -3.26 7.96
CA VAL A 120 -24.47 -1.92 8.52
C VAL A 120 -23.00 -1.52 8.44
N ILE A 121 -22.07 -2.40 8.84
CA ILE A 121 -20.64 -2.07 8.78
C ILE A 121 -20.17 -1.90 7.33
N ALA A 122 -20.57 -2.80 6.41
CA ALA A 122 -20.22 -2.67 5.01
C ALA A 122 -20.76 -1.37 4.38
N ALA A 123 -21.99 -0.98 4.72
CA ALA A 123 -22.57 0.28 4.25
C ALA A 123 -21.87 1.52 4.84
N LEU A 124 -21.52 1.49 6.13
CA LEU A 124 -20.75 2.56 6.77
C LEU A 124 -19.37 2.71 6.13
N SER A 125 -18.68 1.61 5.86
CA SER A 125 -17.35 1.61 5.25
C SER A 125 -17.40 2.16 3.82
N LEU A 126 -18.39 1.74 3.05
CA LEU A 126 -18.65 2.27 1.72
C LEU A 126 -18.93 3.78 1.71
N ALA A 127 -19.43 4.36 2.81
CA ALA A 127 -19.69 5.78 2.94
C ALA A 127 -18.50 6.59 3.52
N ILE A 128 -17.85 6.05 4.56
CA ILE A 128 -16.81 6.75 5.34
C ILE A 128 -15.46 6.72 4.63
N MET A 129 -15.06 5.55 4.12
CA MET A 129 -13.73 5.36 3.56
C MET A 129 -13.43 6.20 2.31
N PRO A 130 -14.36 6.41 1.36
CA PRO A 130 -14.09 7.29 0.22
C PRO A 130 -13.75 8.71 0.63
N VAL A 131 -14.41 9.21 1.68
CA VAL A 131 -14.20 10.56 2.20
C VAL A 131 -12.82 10.66 2.85
N LEU A 132 -12.44 9.67 3.65
CA LEU A 132 -11.11 9.59 4.26
C LEU A 132 -10.01 9.47 3.19
N SER A 133 -10.16 8.55 2.24
CA SER A 133 -9.23 8.35 1.13
C SER A 133 -9.05 9.63 0.32
N TRP A 134 -10.13 10.34 -0.01
CA TRP A 134 -10.06 11.62 -0.72
C TRP A 134 -9.32 12.69 0.08
N ALA A 135 -9.66 12.84 1.37
CA ALA A 135 -9.04 13.84 2.25
C ALA A 135 -7.54 13.58 2.46
N GLN A 136 -7.15 12.32 2.68
CA GLN A 136 -5.76 11.88 2.81
C GLN A 136 -4.99 12.09 1.52
N ARG A 137 -5.57 11.70 0.38
CA ARG A 137 -4.93 11.88 -0.94
C ARG A 137 -4.73 13.36 -1.26
N ARG A 138 -5.68 14.22 -0.91
CA ARG A 138 -5.54 15.67 -1.12
C ARG A 138 -4.43 16.25 -0.25
N ALA A 139 -4.43 15.96 1.05
CA ALA A 139 -3.40 16.43 1.98
C ALA A 139 -2.01 15.86 1.66
N GLY A 140 -1.94 14.58 1.28
CA GLY A 140 -0.72 13.88 0.88
C GLY A 140 -0.10 14.48 -0.37
N ARG A 141 -0.90 14.78 -1.40
CA ARG A 141 -0.43 15.46 -2.61
C ARG A 141 0.01 16.91 -2.35
N GLU A 142 -0.71 17.64 -1.51
CA GLU A 142 -0.31 19.00 -1.12
C GLU A 142 1.01 19.02 -0.34
N LEU A 143 1.30 17.99 0.46
CA LEU A 143 2.57 17.85 1.19
C LEU A 143 3.70 17.17 0.42
N GLY A 144 3.41 16.51 -0.70
CA GLY A 144 4.35 15.59 -1.35
C GLY A 144 4.62 14.29 -0.54
N SER A 145 3.71 13.91 0.37
CA SER A 145 3.86 12.68 1.17
C SER A 145 3.46 11.45 0.36
N ARG A 146 4.46 10.65 -0.05
CA ARG A 146 4.27 9.37 -0.75
C ARG A 146 3.49 8.37 0.11
N THR A 147 3.82 8.27 1.40
CA THR A 147 3.16 7.38 2.36
C THR A 147 1.67 7.67 2.50
N ALA A 148 1.26 8.94 2.60
CA ALA A 148 -0.16 9.29 2.70
C ALA A 148 -0.94 9.02 1.41
N VAL A 149 -0.30 9.10 0.25
CA VAL A 149 -0.92 8.74 -1.03
C VAL A 149 -1.04 7.22 -1.17
N ALA A 150 -0.06 6.46 -0.70
CA ALA A 150 -0.13 5.00 -0.65
C ALA A 150 -1.25 4.52 0.29
N ASP A 151 -1.31 5.06 1.51
CA ASP A 151 -2.35 4.77 2.50
C ASP A 151 -3.75 5.06 1.93
N SER A 152 -3.93 6.18 1.22
CA SER A 152 -5.20 6.50 0.57
C SER A 152 -5.65 5.46 -0.47
N LYS A 153 -4.72 4.75 -1.14
CA LYS A 153 -5.07 3.68 -2.09
C LYS A 153 -5.56 2.44 -1.36
N GLN A 154 -4.98 2.12 -0.21
CA GLN A 154 -5.36 0.95 0.58
C GLN A 154 -6.77 1.11 1.15
N THR A 155 -7.09 2.26 1.73
CA THR A 155 -8.46 2.60 2.18
C THR A 155 -9.48 2.57 1.02
N LEU A 156 -9.04 2.87 -0.20
CA LEU A 156 -9.90 2.79 -1.39
C LEU A 156 -10.16 1.35 -1.81
N LEU A 157 -9.20 0.44 -1.64
CA LEU A 157 -9.43 -1.00 -1.84
C LEU A 157 -10.47 -1.53 -0.86
N CYS A 158 -10.38 -1.15 0.42
CA CYS A 158 -11.39 -1.55 1.40
C CYS A 158 -12.79 -1.03 1.02
N THR A 159 -12.91 0.18 0.45
CA THR A 159 -14.18 0.65 -0.14
C THR A 159 -14.74 -0.30 -1.20
N TYR A 160 -13.90 -0.78 -2.13
CA TYR A 160 -14.34 -1.74 -3.15
C TYR A 160 -14.73 -3.08 -2.52
N LEU A 161 -13.98 -3.55 -1.53
CA LEU A 161 -14.29 -4.77 -0.80
C LEU A 161 -15.60 -4.65 -0.02
N SER A 162 -15.87 -3.50 0.61
CA SER A 162 -17.15 -3.20 1.25
C SER A 162 -18.30 -3.23 0.25
N ALA A 163 -18.11 -2.71 -0.97
CA ALA A 163 -19.12 -2.77 -2.02
C ALA A 163 -19.40 -4.22 -2.45
N VAL A 164 -18.36 -5.02 -2.70
CA VAL A 164 -18.48 -6.44 -3.06
C VAL A 164 -19.19 -7.22 -1.94
N LEU A 165 -18.77 -7.01 -0.70
CA LEU A 165 -19.37 -7.61 0.50
C LEU A 165 -20.85 -7.22 0.63
N LEU A 166 -21.17 -5.93 0.53
CA LEU A 166 -22.55 -5.44 0.68
C LEU A 166 -23.45 -6.03 -0.40
N VAL A 167 -22.99 -6.09 -1.65
CA VAL A 167 -23.72 -6.75 -2.74
C VAL A 167 -23.92 -8.24 -2.42
N GLY A 168 -22.88 -8.96 -1.99
CA GLY A 168 -22.99 -10.37 -1.60
C GLY A 168 -24.02 -10.61 -0.50
N LEU A 169 -23.95 -9.83 0.58
CA LEU A 169 -24.88 -9.91 1.72
C LEU A 169 -26.30 -9.54 1.33
N VAL A 170 -26.51 -8.49 0.54
CA VAL A 170 -27.84 -8.06 0.10
C VAL A 170 -28.46 -9.08 -0.87
N LEU A 171 -27.70 -9.60 -1.83
CA LEU A 171 -28.20 -10.64 -2.74
C LEU A 171 -28.55 -11.92 -1.97
N ASN A 172 -27.71 -12.32 -1.01
CA ASN A 172 -27.99 -13.47 -0.17
C ASN A 172 -29.26 -13.26 0.69
N SER A 173 -29.36 -12.12 1.37
CA SER A 173 -30.46 -11.82 2.29
C SER A 173 -31.80 -11.48 1.63
N ALA A 174 -31.80 -10.75 0.51
CA ALA A 174 -33.02 -10.28 -0.13
C ALA A 174 -33.54 -11.21 -1.22
N LEU A 175 -32.64 -11.92 -1.93
CA LEU A 175 -33.00 -12.80 -3.06
C LEU A 175 -32.86 -14.29 -2.73
N GLY A 176 -32.33 -14.64 -1.55
CA GLY A 176 -32.09 -16.03 -1.15
C GLY A 176 -31.03 -16.74 -2.01
N TRP A 177 -30.11 -15.98 -2.62
CA TRP A 177 -29.03 -16.55 -3.42
C TRP A 177 -27.95 -17.12 -2.52
N TRP A 178 -28.12 -18.39 -2.15
CA TRP A 178 -27.26 -19.15 -1.23
C TRP A 178 -25.76 -19.09 -1.55
N TRP A 179 -25.38 -18.94 -2.83
CA TRP A 179 -23.97 -18.88 -3.24
C TRP A 179 -23.40 -17.45 -3.27
N ALA A 180 -24.23 -16.41 -3.11
CA ALA A 180 -23.81 -15.02 -3.31
C ALA A 180 -22.72 -14.59 -2.31
N ASP A 181 -22.81 -15.05 -1.06
CA ASP A 181 -21.78 -14.81 -0.04
C ASP A 181 -20.45 -15.46 -0.42
N ALA A 182 -20.44 -16.76 -0.70
CA ALA A 182 -19.23 -17.46 -1.13
C ALA A 182 -18.65 -16.88 -2.43
N GLY A 183 -19.50 -16.44 -3.37
CA GLY A 183 -19.09 -15.73 -4.57
C GLY A 183 -18.38 -14.40 -4.25
N ALA A 184 -18.94 -13.59 -3.35
CA ALA A 184 -18.31 -12.36 -2.88
C ALA A 184 -16.98 -12.65 -2.15
N ALA A 185 -16.92 -13.71 -1.33
CA ALA A 185 -15.71 -14.16 -0.66
C ALA A 185 -14.60 -14.53 -1.66
N LEU A 186 -14.93 -15.22 -2.75
CA LEU A 186 -13.98 -15.56 -3.81
C LEU A 186 -13.49 -14.31 -4.57
N VAL A 187 -14.35 -13.31 -4.78
CA VAL A 187 -13.92 -12.02 -5.35
C VAL A 187 -12.95 -11.31 -4.40
N ILE A 188 -13.25 -11.26 -3.10
CA ILE A 188 -12.35 -10.71 -2.07
C ILE A 188 -11.01 -11.46 -2.09
N ALA A 189 -11.02 -12.79 -2.13
CA ALA A 189 -9.81 -13.60 -2.22
C ALA A 189 -9.01 -13.30 -3.50
N GLY A 190 -9.67 -13.14 -4.65
CA GLY A 190 -9.01 -12.76 -5.90
C GLY A 190 -8.34 -11.39 -5.85
N ILE A 191 -8.98 -10.41 -5.20
CA ILE A 191 -8.38 -9.09 -4.94
C ILE A 191 -7.17 -9.23 -4.00
N ALA A 192 -7.28 -10.00 -2.92
CA ALA A 192 -6.17 -10.25 -2.01
C ALA A 192 -4.97 -10.91 -2.73
N VAL A 193 -5.18 -11.87 -3.63
CA VAL A 193 -4.07 -12.42 -4.45
C VAL A 193 -3.40 -11.33 -5.27
N ARG A 194 -4.18 -10.45 -5.91
CA ARG A 194 -3.64 -9.33 -6.70
C ARG A 194 -2.79 -8.40 -5.83
N GLU A 195 -3.28 -8.04 -4.65
CA GLU A 195 -2.54 -7.18 -3.73
C GLU A 195 -1.29 -7.87 -3.15
N GLY A 196 -1.36 -9.18 -2.89
CA GLY A 196 -0.19 -9.98 -2.53
C GLY A 196 0.89 -9.98 -3.61
N ILE A 197 0.50 -10.08 -4.88
CA ILE A 197 1.43 -9.97 -6.02
C ILE A 197 2.03 -8.56 -6.10
N ASN A 198 1.19 -7.51 -5.99
CA ASN A 198 1.65 -6.10 -6.01
C ASN A 198 2.66 -5.83 -4.89
N ALA A 199 2.38 -6.30 -3.68
CA ALA A 199 3.27 -6.17 -2.53
C ALA A 199 4.57 -6.97 -2.72
N TRP A 200 4.51 -8.17 -3.28
CA TRP A 200 5.68 -8.99 -3.56
C TRP A 200 6.61 -8.39 -4.62
N ARG A 201 6.03 -7.72 -5.63
CA ARG A 201 6.78 -7.02 -6.70
C ARG A 201 7.36 -5.68 -6.26
N GLY A 202 6.90 -5.12 -5.13
CA GLY A 202 7.28 -3.77 -4.70
C GLY A 202 6.54 -2.65 -5.44
N ASP A 203 5.49 -2.96 -6.22
CA ASP A 203 4.72 -1.98 -7.00
C ASP A 203 3.99 -0.95 -6.11
N ALA A 204 3.79 -1.28 -4.83
CA ALA A 204 3.31 -0.35 -3.81
C ALA A 204 4.22 0.88 -3.65
N CYS A 205 5.52 0.74 -3.98
CA CYS A 205 6.52 1.80 -3.89
C CYS A 205 6.78 2.52 -5.22
N CYS A 206 6.63 1.84 -6.36
CA CYS A 206 6.95 2.39 -7.70
C CYS A 206 5.84 3.24 -8.34
N ALA A 207 4.61 3.18 -7.84
CA ALA A 207 3.47 3.80 -8.53
C ALA A 207 3.15 5.24 -8.10
N VAL A 208 4.09 6.20 -8.19
CA VAL A 208 3.82 7.64 -8.47
C VAL A 208 5.08 8.36 -9.04
N PRO A 209 4.99 9.09 -10.17
CA PRO A 209 6.10 9.81 -10.81
C PRO A 209 6.80 10.82 -9.88
N ASN A 210 8.11 10.98 -10.08
CA ASN A 210 8.87 12.09 -9.54
C ASN A 210 8.18 13.41 -9.92
N ALA A 211 7.87 14.23 -8.92
CA ALA A 211 7.57 15.64 -9.17
C ALA A 211 8.86 16.25 -9.73
N ALA A 212 8.86 16.48 -11.04
CA ALA A 212 9.98 17.01 -11.80
C ALA A 212 10.56 18.26 -11.12
N THR A 213 11.82 18.17 -10.75
CA THR A 213 12.74 19.30 -10.80
C THR A 213 13.16 19.42 -12.26
N ASP A 214 12.50 20.29 -13.02
CA ASP A 214 12.98 20.69 -14.34
C ASP A 214 14.26 21.53 -14.16
N HIS A 215 15.42 20.88 -14.32
CA HIS A 215 16.57 21.52 -14.92
C HIS A 215 16.62 21.08 -16.38
N ALA A 216 16.70 22.08 -17.25
CA ALA A 216 16.58 21.97 -18.70
C ALA A 216 17.66 21.07 -19.32
N GLU A 217 17.21 20.32 -20.33
CA GLU A 217 17.98 19.84 -21.49
C GLU A 217 19.23 18.99 -21.22
N GLU A 218 19.03 17.69 -21.00
CA GLU A 218 19.86 16.63 -21.61
C GLU A 218 19.05 15.33 -21.66
N GLU A 219 19.05 14.64 -22.81
CA GLU A 219 18.33 13.39 -23.05
C GLU A 219 18.86 12.27 -22.13
N ASP A 220 18.19 12.05 -20.99
CA ASP A 220 18.48 10.90 -20.12
C ASP A 220 17.55 9.71 -20.43
N ASP A 221 18.10 8.83 -21.25
CA ASP A 221 17.58 7.54 -21.66
C ASP A 221 17.64 6.52 -20.51
N CYS A 222 16.72 6.60 -19.56
CA CYS A 222 16.68 5.65 -18.42
C CYS A 222 15.82 4.38 -18.66
N CYS A 223 15.41 4.09 -19.91
CA CYS A 223 14.61 2.90 -20.22
C CYS A 223 14.96 2.28 -21.58
N VAL A 224 16.22 1.91 -21.82
CA VAL A 224 16.57 0.97 -22.90
C VAL A 224 17.16 -0.31 -22.30
N PRO A 225 16.59 -1.50 -22.59
CA PRO A 225 17.28 -2.73 -22.26
C PRO A 225 18.56 -2.79 -23.08
N ALA A 226 19.70 -2.90 -22.40
CA ALA A 226 21.02 -2.95 -23.03
C ALA A 226 21.09 -4.08 -24.07
N GLY A 227 20.99 -3.71 -25.35
CA GLY A 227 21.44 -4.57 -26.44
C GLY A 227 22.97 -4.64 -26.41
N PRO A 228 23.59 -5.79 -26.76
CA PRO A 228 25.03 -5.89 -26.71
C PRO A 228 25.64 -4.98 -27.79
N ALA A 229 26.38 -3.97 -27.35
CA ALA A 229 27.23 -3.18 -28.24
C ALA A 229 28.37 -4.07 -28.75
N ALA A 230 28.34 -4.40 -30.04
CA ALA A 230 29.43 -5.10 -30.72
C ALA A 230 30.24 -4.10 -31.57
N SER A 231 31.44 -3.76 -31.12
CA SER A 231 32.53 -3.33 -32.00
C SER A 231 33.53 -4.48 -32.17
N GLY A 232 33.77 -4.82 -33.43
CA GLY A 232 34.69 -5.82 -34.00
C GLY A 232 35.74 -6.54 -33.13
N GLY A 233 35.65 -7.87 -33.15
CA GLY A 233 36.76 -8.79 -33.45
C GLY A 233 37.79 -9.09 -32.34
N THR A 234 37.74 -10.28 -31.75
CA THR A 234 38.61 -11.46 -32.03
C THR A 234 38.32 -12.54 -30.97
N GLU A 235 38.35 -13.80 -31.40
CA GLU A 235 37.97 -15.04 -30.71
C GLU A 235 38.49 -15.22 -29.28
N THR A 236 37.67 -15.79 -28.39
CA THR A 236 37.96 -17.05 -27.63
C THR A 236 36.73 -17.41 -26.78
N MET A 237 36.26 -18.66 -26.90
CA MET A 237 35.16 -19.24 -26.13
C MET A 237 35.51 -19.40 -24.64
N ALA A 238 34.66 -18.87 -23.75
CA ALA A 238 34.54 -19.34 -22.38
C ALA A 238 33.09 -19.27 -21.93
N VAL A 239 32.44 -20.44 -21.85
CA VAL A 239 31.11 -20.60 -21.25
C VAL A 239 31.23 -20.35 -19.75
N THR A 240 30.60 -19.28 -19.26
CA THR A 240 30.37 -19.07 -17.83
C THR A 240 28.87 -18.98 -17.60
N LEU A 241 28.35 -19.94 -16.84
CA LEU A 241 26.96 -20.00 -16.38
C LEU A 241 26.65 -18.73 -15.57
N ALA A 242 25.85 -17.83 -16.14
CA ALA A 242 25.34 -16.66 -15.43
C ALA A 242 24.27 -17.13 -14.44
N HIS A 243 24.61 -17.04 -13.15
CA HIS A 243 23.66 -17.09 -12.04
C HIS A 243 22.78 -15.84 -12.15
N THR A 244 21.53 -15.99 -12.56
CA THR A 244 20.54 -14.89 -12.49
C THR A 244 20.18 -14.66 -11.04
N ASP A 245 20.70 -13.58 -10.47
CA ASP A 245 20.26 -13.02 -9.19
C ASP A 245 18.97 -12.20 -9.44
N PRO A 246 17.81 -12.54 -8.85
CA PRO A 246 16.56 -11.82 -9.13
C PRO A 246 16.37 -10.56 -8.26
N GLY A 247 17.45 -10.01 -7.69
CA GLY A 247 17.43 -8.89 -6.75
C GLY A 247 17.67 -7.53 -7.41
N GLY A 248 16.77 -7.07 -8.29
CA GLY A 248 16.77 -5.67 -8.74
C GLY A 248 16.24 -4.77 -7.62
N SER A 249 17.12 -4.04 -6.94
CA SER A 249 16.74 -3.06 -5.94
C SER A 249 16.14 -1.81 -6.61
N CYS A 250 15.11 -1.23 -6.01
CA CYS A 250 14.50 0.03 -6.49
C CYS A 250 15.27 1.28 -6.05
N CYS A 251 16.34 1.13 -5.26
CA CYS A 251 17.01 2.26 -4.59
C CYS A 251 18.54 2.24 -4.66
N ALA A 252 19.19 1.33 -5.40
CA ALA A 252 20.66 1.30 -5.45
C ALA A 252 21.32 2.58 -6.00
N GLU A 253 20.59 3.43 -6.72
CA GLU A 253 21.15 4.66 -7.32
C GLU A 253 20.49 5.97 -6.80
N CYS A 254 19.73 5.93 -5.72
CA CYS A 254 19.38 7.16 -4.98
C CYS A 254 20.45 7.59 -3.96
N GLY A 255 21.63 6.94 -4.00
CA GLY A 255 22.82 7.38 -3.30
C GLY A 255 23.40 8.63 -3.96
N SER A 256 23.00 9.79 -3.47
CA SER A 256 23.54 11.09 -3.84
C SER A 256 25.07 11.12 -3.74
N ASP A 257 25.78 11.06 -4.88
CA ASP A 257 27.19 11.45 -4.98
C ASP A 257 27.29 12.99 -5.00
N THR A 258 26.71 13.64 -3.98
CA THR A 258 27.04 15.02 -3.66
C THR A 258 28.31 14.98 -2.83
N ARG A 259 29.46 15.17 -3.50
CA ARG A 259 30.65 15.72 -2.81
C ARG A 259 30.22 17.03 -2.16
N LEU A 260 29.91 16.98 -0.87
CA LEU A 260 29.80 18.16 -0.04
C LEU A 260 31.15 18.86 -0.09
N ALA A 261 31.22 19.99 -0.80
CA ALA A 261 32.35 20.90 -0.69
C ALA A 261 32.47 21.34 0.77
N PRO A 262 33.66 21.30 1.38
CA PRO A 262 33.83 21.71 2.77
C PRO A 262 33.53 23.21 2.90
N VAL A 263 32.45 23.54 3.61
CA VAL A 263 32.21 24.91 4.10
C VAL A 263 33.20 25.17 5.24
N ALA A 264 34.23 25.97 4.97
CA ALA A 264 35.16 26.42 5.99
C ALA A 264 34.45 27.41 6.93
N VAL A 265 34.15 26.97 8.16
CA VAL A 265 33.69 27.85 9.24
C VAL A 265 34.93 28.45 9.90
N ALA A 266 35.20 29.72 9.62
CA ALA A 266 36.25 30.48 10.29
C ALA A 266 35.79 30.81 11.72
N PHE A 267 36.37 30.15 12.72
CA PHE A 267 36.26 30.57 14.11
C PHE A 267 37.14 31.82 14.30
N GLY A 268 36.49 32.97 14.56
CA GLY A 268 37.18 34.20 14.92
C GLY A 268 38.05 33.99 16.16
N THR A 269 39.34 34.21 16.02
CA THR A 269 40.29 34.23 17.13
C THR A 269 40.02 35.47 17.98
N LYS A 270 39.84 35.24 19.28
CA LYS A 270 39.81 36.28 20.31
C LYS A 270 41.13 37.07 20.24
N PRO A 271 41.13 38.41 20.16
CA PRO A 271 42.37 39.17 20.26
C PRO A 271 42.93 39.02 21.67
N ALA A 272 44.15 38.49 21.75
CA ALA A 272 45.01 38.67 22.89
C ALA A 272 45.68 40.04 22.74
N ASP A 273 45.54 40.91 23.72
CA ASP A 273 46.56 41.92 23.96
C ASP A 273 46.55 42.40 25.42
N ARG A 274 47.74 42.25 26.02
CA ARG A 274 48.39 43.01 27.12
C ARG A 274 47.81 42.95 28.52
#